data_AF-F7PJ60-F1
#
_entry.id   AF-F7PJ60-F1
#
_cell.length_a   1.000
_cell.length_b   1.000
_cell.length_c   1.000
_cell.angle_alpha   90.00
_cell.angle_beta   90.00
_cell.angle_gamma   90.00
#
_symmetry.space_group_name_H-M   'P 1'
#
loop_
_entity.id
_entity.type
_entity.pdbx_description
1 polymer ?
#
loop_
_entity_poly.entity_id
_entity_poly.type
_entity_poly.pdbx_seq_one_letter_code
_entity_poly.pdbx_strand_id
1 'polypeptide(L)'
;MTDGDGPDDTDDRSGNGHDADPARDDAVDEPDPADPARDDAVDESDPTGESDVDSDPSDARDVGDSADEETGKDTTTTDVPDTEPALADHWEPEDAGESADDEGSSTEEEPTEDTDAQDADHAGHARDARARGKASTDSDGDVDPMEPTRTADEPPDQEPPRETFETDPTETAADKAPDDEEMPLSDHIEEMVRRLGVVLVLMAGVSAVVFPFGEQIINTIWYSFLPGTLEQCPTTGTVVTEAGATIKPACPRVYNPLATILARFKVATLAGFVVALPAFVYETYLFMRPGLFPRERRYYLAAVPTSLVLATVGLAFAYILVLPAIFTYFLYYSEGAADIAFGLTQTFDLMVLMMGFFAAIFQIPLFIMLAIMMGVTSREWLADRRLLFWAAFAGVAFIFNPDPTGMAPFIVAATMIALFEGTLLLLSWTGSDGLLPSPNAVAARRPYAWVLAAVAGYLASDAPLPAGYYEQLPAVVSGVIESNGLLGMTPIVVGGALIAAYELVVILLARYLPMGGLKQTLFTGRLSLRRLRPPVWLLSIVVGYFASPEPFLLDRANEIALAPVEAGGLAVGLIVAFEVALAVWRFVRPAEGDRLPLKR
;
A
#
# COMPACT_ATOMS: atom_id res chain seq x y z
N MET A 1 52.83 -20.13 58.38
CA MET A 1 54.08 -20.53 59.03
C MET A 1 54.87 -21.29 57.98
N THR A 2 55.85 -20.69 57.31
CA THR A 2 57.14 -20.14 57.82
C THR A 2 58.07 -21.25 58.31
N ASP A 3 59.34 -21.35 57.90
CA ASP A 3 60.12 -20.67 56.84
C ASP A 3 61.44 -21.45 56.67
N GLY A 4 62.19 -21.18 55.59
CA GLY A 4 63.66 -21.12 55.61
C GLY A 4 64.48 -22.42 55.57
N ASP A 5 65.52 -22.40 54.74
CA ASP A 5 66.57 -23.42 54.62
C ASP A 5 67.52 -23.50 55.83
N GLY A 6 68.32 -24.58 55.86
CA GLY A 6 69.58 -24.68 56.61
C GLY A 6 70.73 -25.03 55.65
N PRO A 7 71.94 -24.42 55.77
CA PRO A 7 73.00 -24.53 54.76
C PRO A 7 74.18 -25.46 55.14
N ASP A 8 75.23 -25.38 54.31
CA ASP A 8 76.64 -25.79 54.50
C ASP A 8 77.03 -27.28 54.35
N ASP A 9 78.18 -27.65 53.74
CA ASP A 9 79.03 -26.99 52.71
C ASP A 9 80.08 -27.99 52.13
N THR A 10 80.83 -27.59 51.08
CA THR A 10 82.11 -28.17 50.54
C THR A 10 82.04 -29.53 49.80
N ASP A 11 82.83 -29.81 48.74
CA ASP A 11 83.75 -28.96 47.94
C ASP A 11 84.03 -29.52 46.51
N ASP A 12 84.67 -28.66 45.69
CA ASP A 12 85.77 -28.91 44.73
C ASP A 12 85.58 -28.51 43.22
N ARG A 13 86.37 -27.50 42.80
CA ARG A 13 86.89 -27.14 41.44
C ARG A 13 85.98 -26.60 40.30
N SER A 14 86.04 -25.26 40.12
CA SER A 14 86.40 -24.46 38.91
C SER A 14 86.08 -24.98 37.48
N GLY A 15 85.62 -24.18 36.48
CA GLY A 15 85.74 -22.73 36.21
C GLY A 15 86.57 -22.48 34.91
N ASN A 16 86.43 -21.44 34.08
CA ASN A 16 85.62 -20.20 34.11
C ASN A 16 85.58 -19.50 32.71
N GLY A 17 84.54 -18.68 32.44
CA GLY A 17 84.53 -17.56 31.46
C GLY A 17 84.12 -17.85 30.00
N HIS A 18 83.75 -16.87 29.16
CA HIS A 18 83.13 -15.53 29.35
C HIS A 18 82.79 -14.95 27.94
N ASP A 19 81.71 -14.15 27.86
CA ASP A 19 81.40 -13.06 26.91
C ASP A 19 81.48 -13.17 25.35
N ALA A 20 80.50 -12.48 24.74
CA ALA A 20 80.52 -11.75 23.44
C ALA A 20 80.47 -12.49 22.07
N ASP A 21 79.62 -11.93 21.19
CA ASP A 21 79.57 -12.06 19.73
C ASP A 21 80.59 -11.07 19.10
N PRO A 22 81.37 -11.45 18.05
CA PRO A 22 81.00 -11.02 16.69
C PRO A 22 81.44 -11.92 15.49
N ALA A 23 80.68 -11.77 14.41
CA ALA A 23 80.91 -11.96 12.96
C ALA A 23 82.30 -12.33 12.35
N ARG A 24 82.26 -13.13 11.25
CA ARG A 24 83.19 -13.30 10.09
C ARG A 24 82.49 -14.15 9.00
N ASP A 25 82.78 -14.14 7.68
CA ASP A 25 83.58 -13.30 6.75
C ASP A 25 83.01 -13.51 5.29
N ASP A 26 83.49 -12.77 4.27
CA ASP A 26 82.82 -12.49 2.97
C ASP A 26 82.95 -13.49 1.78
N ALA A 27 81.95 -13.46 0.87
CA ALA A 27 82.01 -13.54 -0.62
C ALA A 27 80.55 -13.42 -1.20
N VAL A 28 80.10 -12.50 -2.07
CA VAL A 28 80.62 -11.86 -3.33
C VAL A 28 80.60 -12.86 -4.51
N ASP A 29 79.95 -12.64 -5.67
CA ASP A 29 79.56 -11.39 -6.39
C ASP A 29 78.20 -11.48 -7.19
N GLU A 30 77.80 -10.38 -7.88
CA GLU A 30 76.55 -10.11 -8.65
C GLU A 30 76.69 -10.25 -10.22
N PRO A 31 75.77 -9.83 -11.14
CA PRO A 31 74.30 -9.99 -11.27
C PRO A 31 73.72 -10.27 -12.72
N ASP A 32 72.43 -10.65 -12.83
CA ASP A 32 71.45 -10.43 -13.96
C ASP A 32 71.78 -10.96 -15.41
N PRO A 33 70.96 -10.77 -16.50
CA PRO A 33 69.48 -10.77 -16.69
C PRO A 33 68.92 -11.68 -17.84
N ALA A 34 67.57 -11.74 -17.94
CA ALA A 34 66.72 -11.75 -19.16
C ALA A 34 66.49 -12.98 -20.12
N ASP A 35 65.33 -12.86 -20.81
CA ASP A 35 64.86 -13.43 -22.10
C ASP A 35 64.43 -14.93 -22.25
N PRO A 36 63.55 -15.26 -23.24
CA PRO A 36 62.54 -16.31 -23.05
C PRO A 36 62.35 -17.31 -24.24
N ALA A 37 61.21 -18.01 -24.19
CA ALA A 37 60.54 -18.75 -25.27
C ALA A 37 61.07 -20.15 -25.65
N ARG A 38 60.16 -20.90 -26.30
CA ARG A 38 60.32 -22.23 -26.92
C ARG A 38 60.46 -23.43 -25.98
N ASP A 39 59.93 -24.61 -26.33
CA ASP A 39 58.90 -25.00 -27.31
C ASP A 39 58.32 -26.36 -26.86
N ASP A 40 57.07 -26.67 -27.20
CA ASP A 40 56.60 -28.04 -27.45
C ASP A 40 55.17 -28.01 -28.05
N ALA A 41 55.04 -28.40 -29.33
CA ALA A 41 53.77 -28.40 -30.06
C ALA A 41 53.72 -29.52 -31.12
N VAL A 42 52.73 -30.42 -30.99
CA VAL A 42 52.34 -31.55 -31.86
C VAL A 42 50.88 -31.89 -31.46
N ASP A 43 49.88 -32.16 -32.29
CA ASP A 43 49.70 -32.30 -33.77
C ASP A 43 48.58 -31.32 -34.23
N GLU A 44 48.64 -30.70 -35.42
CA GLU A 44 48.04 -31.15 -36.71
C GLU A 44 46.52 -31.46 -36.66
N SER A 45 45.68 -30.97 -37.59
CA SER A 45 45.89 -30.89 -39.05
C SER A 45 45.34 -29.64 -39.77
N ASP A 46 46.11 -29.16 -40.76
CA ASP A 46 45.81 -28.19 -41.84
C ASP A 46 45.23 -28.94 -43.09
N PRO A 47 45.11 -28.42 -44.35
CA PRO A 47 45.06 -27.05 -44.92
C PRO A 47 43.70 -26.77 -45.65
N THR A 48 43.39 -25.70 -46.41
CA THR A 48 44.12 -24.74 -47.28
C THR A 48 43.34 -23.40 -47.37
N GLY A 49 43.88 -22.22 -47.71
CA GLY A 49 45.26 -21.81 -48.07
C GLY A 49 45.26 -20.52 -48.95
N GLU A 50 46.33 -19.72 -48.88
CA GLU A 50 46.71 -18.58 -49.77
C GLU A 50 45.76 -17.33 -49.84
N SER A 51 46.24 -16.08 -50.05
CA SER A 51 47.58 -15.47 -49.89
C SER A 51 47.54 -13.92 -49.89
N ASP A 52 48.49 -13.30 -49.16
CA ASP A 52 49.22 -12.03 -49.35
C ASP A 52 48.61 -10.79 -50.06
N VAL A 53 48.83 -9.59 -49.47
CA VAL A 53 49.81 -8.55 -49.92
C VAL A 53 49.57 -7.20 -49.20
N ASP A 54 50.64 -6.58 -48.66
CA ASP A 54 50.66 -5.22 -48.10
C ASP A 54 50.66 -4.10 -49.16
N SER A 55 50.14 -2.90 -48.82
CA SER A 55 50.85 -1.60 -48.98
C SER A 55 50.03 -0.41 -48.43
N ASP A 56 50.73 0.56 -47.82
CA ASP A 56 50.17 1.77 -47.19
C ASP A 56 50.42 3.04 -48.09
N PRO A 57 50.44 4.32 -47.65
CA PRO A 57 49.45 5.30 -48.11
C PRO A 57 50.03 6.58 -48.75
N SER A 58 49.16 7.51 -49.19
CA SER A 58 49.44 8.96 -49.17
C SER A 58 48.22 9.84 -49.54
N ASP A 59 48.08 10.99 -48.86
CA ASP A 59 47.65 12.34 -49.33
C ASP A 59 46.54 12.52 -50.42
N ALA A 60 45.68 13.56 -50.41
CA ALA A 60 45.42 14.68 -49.49
C ALA A 60 44.15 15.48 -49.92
N ARG A 61 43.74 16.45 -49.08
CA ARG A 61 43.29 17.86 -49.37
C ARG A 61 42.64 18.18 -50.75
N ASP A 62 41.61 19.03 -50.88
CA ASP A 62 41.05 20.04 -49.95
C ASP A 62 39.65 20.54 -50.41
N VAL A 63 39.02 21.43 -49.62
CA VAL A 63 38.06 22.52 -49.98
C VAL A 63 37.15 22.31 -51.22
N GLY A 64 35.83 22.15 -51.08
CA GLY A 64 34.86 23.28 -51.01
C GLY A 64 34.17 23.49 -52.37
N ASP A 65 33.17 24.36 -52.59
CA ASP A 65 32.30 25.20 -51.74
C ASP A 65 31.05 25.56 -52.59
N SER A 66 29.96 26.01 -51.97
CA SER A 66 28.70 26.54 -52.59
C SER A 66 27.87 25.58 -53.49
N ALA A 67 26.66 25.94 -53.95
CA ALA A 67 25.42 26.39 -53.27
C ALA A 67 24.34 26.63 -54.35
N ASP A 68 23.07 26.31 -54.01
CA ASP A 68 21.80 26.88 -54.51
C ASP A 68 21.36 26.83 -56.00
N GLU A 69 20.02 26.76 -56.18
CA GLU A 69 19.18 27.19 -57.33
C GLU A 69 19.36 26.57 -58.75
N GLU A 70 18.34 26.48 -59.63
CA GLU A 70 16.89 26.25 -59.47
C GLU A 70 16.27 25.72 -60.80
N THR A 71 15.02 25.20 -60.76
CA THR A 71 14.04 25.06 -61.87
C THR A 71 14.43 24.63 -63.32
N GLY A 72 13.94 23.45 -63.73
CA GLY A 72 13.27 23.21 -65.04
C GLY A 72 14.09 23.31 -66.36
N LYS A 73 13.53 23.02 -67.55
CA LYS A 73 12.34 22.23 -67.98
C LYS A 73 12.45 21.98 -69.51
N ASP A 74 11.74 20.98 -70.05
CA ASP A 74 11.40 20.80 -71.50
C ASP A 74 12.56 20.45 -72.46
N THR A 75 12.42 19.85 -73.66
CA THR A 75 11.35 19.13 -74.44
C THR A 75 12.12 18.30 -75.52
N THR A 76 11.69 17.22 -76.21
CA THR A 76 10.56 16.26 -76.23
C THR A 76 10.98 15.10 -77.19
N THR A 77 10.16 14.05 -77.40
CA THR A 77 10.35 12.87 -78.31
C THR A 77 11.32 11.79 -77.78
N THR A 78 11.12 10.47 -77.96
CA THR A 78 10.02 9.64 -78.55
C THR A 78 10.10 8.21 -77.90
N ASP A 79 9.23 7.22 -78.12
CA ASP A 79 8.12 7.02 -79.07
C ASP A 79 6.95 6.17 -78.50
N VAL A 80 5.91 5.92 -79.31
CA VAL A 80 4.58 5.34 -78.96
C VAL A 80 4.09 4.44 -80.13
N PRO A 81 3.14 3.45 -80.02
CA PRO A 81 2.26 2.98 -78.92
C PRO A 81 2.54 1.49 -78.55
N ASP A 82 1.71 0.63 -77.91
CA ASP A 82 0.26 0.51 -77.60
C ASP A 82 0.06 -0.28 -76.28
N THR A 83 -1.07 -0.27 -75.54
CA THR A 83 -2.18 0.69 -75.35
C THR A 83 -2.96 0.27 -74.07
N GLU A 84 -3.56 1.24 -73.37
CA GLU A 84 -4.19 1.17 -72.02
C GLU A 84 -5.69 0.73 -72.04
N PRO A 85 -6.49 0.60 -70.92
CA PRO A 85 -6.50 1.49 -69.73
C PRO A 85 -6.88 0.96 -68.31
N ALA A 86 -6.35 1.70 -67.32
CA ALA A 86 -6.97 2.25 -66.10
C ALA A 86 -8.24 1.68 -65.39
N LEU A 87 -8.07 1.54 -64.06
CA LEU A 87 -8.94 1.98 -62.93
C LEU A 87 -10.27 1.26 -62.51
N ALA A 88 -10.40 1.21 -61.18
CA ALA A 88 -11.61 1.28 -60.33
C ALA A 88 -12.25 -0.01 -59.73
N ASP A 89 -12.58 0.15 -58.43
CA ASP A 89 -13.65 -0.43 -57.61
C ASP A 89 -13.72 -1.92 -57.20
N HIS A 90 -14.23 -2.08 -55.96
CA HIS A 90 -14.92 -3.21 -55.32
C HIS A 90 -14.69 -4.65 -55.83
N TRP A 91 -14.13 -5.51 -54.97
CA TRP A 91 -14.53 -6.92 -54.87
C TRP A 91 -14.55 -7.43 -53.42
N GLU A 92 -15.60 -8.18 -53.10
CA GLU A 92 -15.75 -9.01 -51.90
C GLU A 92 -15.13 -10.41 -52.14
N PRO A 93 -14.89 -11.24 -51.10
CA PRO A 93 -14.18 -12.50 -51.24
C PRO A 93 -15.13 -13.70 -51.48
N GLU A 94 -14.87 -14.51 -52.51
CA GLU A 94 -15.44 -15.86 -52.63
C GLU A 94 -14.41 -16.92 -53.09
N ASP A 95 -14.66 -18.14 -52.62
CA ASP A 95 -13.87 -19.38 -52.71
C ASP A 95 -13.70 -19.98 -54.13
N ALA A 96 -12.89 -21.04 -54.24
CA ALA A 96 -13.40 -22.40 -54.53
C ALA A 96 -12.33 -23.50 -54.74
N GLY A 97 -12.66 -24.73 -54.31
CA GLY A 97 -12.08 -26.02 -54.74
C GLY A 97 -10.76 -26.46 -54.07
N GLU A 98 -10.54 -27.73 -53.72
CA GLU A 98 -11.29 -29.01 -53.85
C GLU A 98 -10.55 -30.07 -52.97
N SER A 99 -11.11 -31.16 -52.42
CA SER A 99 -12.49 -31.61 -52.12
C SER A 99 -12.46 -32.96 -51.32
N ALA A 100 -13.63 -33.50 -50.93
CA ALA A 100 -13.93 -34.91 -50.55
C ALA A 100 -13.38 -35.47 -49.20
N ASP A 101 -14.06 -36.32 -48.39
CA ASP A 101 -15.44 -36.91 -48.23
C ASP A 101 -15.45 -37.57 -46.79
N ASP A 102 -16.48 -37.97 -46.02
CA ASP A 102 -17.97 -37.95 -45.88
C ASP A 102 -18.23 -38.12 -44.32
N GLU A 103 -19.38 -38.25 -43.63
CA GLU A 103 -20.84 -38.41 -43.87
C GLU A 103 -21.64 -37.58 -42.80
N GLY A 104 -22.95 -37.31 -43.03
CA GLY A 104 -23.98 -37.11 -41.95
C GLY A 104 -23.94 -35.81 -41.13
N SER A 105 -24.78 -34.77 -41.30
CA SER A 105 -26.17 -34.63 -41.80
C SER A 105 -27.21 -35.38 -40.94
N SER A 106 -28.37 -34.82 -40.52
CA SER A 106 -28.98 -33.45 -40.44
C SER A 106 -30.20 -33.55 -39.45
N THR A 107 -31.02 -32.56 -39.04
CA THR A 107 -31.39 -31.16 -39.38
C THR A 107 -31.27 -30.26 -38.12
N GLU A 108 -31.69 -28.99 -37.91
CA GLU A 108 -32.72 -28.02 -38.43
C GLU A 108 -34.19 -28.40 -38.05
N GLU A 109 -35.11 -27.51 -37.63
CA GLU A 109 -35.14 -26.03 -37.51
C GLU A 109 -36.18 -25.58 -36.41
N GLU A 110 -36.52 -24.29 -36.28
CA GLU A 110 -37.50 -23.74 -35.29
C GLU A 110 -38.99 -23.73 -35.77
N PRO A 111 -39.91 -22.80 -35.38
CA PRO A 111 -40.85 -23.01 -34.26
C PRO A 111 -42.35 -22.82 -34.59
N THR A 112 -43.26 -23.41 -33.80
CA THR A 112 -44.70 -23.06 -33.78
C THR A 112 -45.37 -23.26 -32.40
N GLU A 113 -46.38 -22.45 -32.12
CA GLU A 113 -47.38 -22.65 -31.05
C GLU A 113 -48.29 -23.87 -31.37
N ASP A 114 -48.86 -24.56 -30.37
CA ASP A 114 -50.31 -24.56 -30.09
C ASP A 114 -50.70 -25.29 -28.77
N THR A 115 -52.01 -25.43 -28.52
CA THR A 115 -52.70 -25.68 -27.23
C THR A 115 -52.99 -27.15 -26.83
N ASP A 116 -53.55 -27.31 -25.61
CA ASP A 116 -54.32 -28.45 -25.04
C ASP A 116 -53.57 -29.73 -24.55
N ALA A 117 -54.04 -30.47 -23.52
CA ALA A 117 -54.98 -30.21 -22.40
C ALA A 117 -54.95 -31.37 -21.35
N GLN A 118 -55.61 -31.19 -20.18
CA GLN A 118 -56.01 -32.21 -19.17
C GLN A 118 -54.85 -32.90 -18.37
N ASP A 119 -54.97 -33.40 -17.13
CA ASP A 119 -55.93 -33.29 -16.01
C ASP A 119 -55.24 -33.93 -14.75
N ALA A 120 -55.63 -33.80 -13.46
CA ALA A 120 -56.62 -33.01 -12.71
C ALA A 120 -56.28 -33.11 -11.18
N ASP A 121 -57.20 -32.65 -10.29
CA ASP A 121 -57.39 -33.02 -8.87
C ASP A 121 -56.32 -32.68 -7.78
N HIS A 122 -56.68 -32.24 -6.55
CA HIS A 122 -57.91 -31.57 -6.07
C HIS A 122 -57.74 -30.93 -4.64
N ALA A 123 -58.77 -30.20 -4.18
CA ALA A 123 -58.98 -29.60 -2.83
C ALA A 123 -58.08 -28.41 -2.38
N GLY A 124 -58.57 -27.41 -1.63
CA GLY A 124 -59.97 -27.11 -1.22
C GLY A 124 -60.11 -25.92 -0.24
N HIS A 125 -61.30 -25.27 -0.24
CA HIS A 125 -61.73 -24.07 0.54
C HIS A 125 -61.10 -22.72 0.11
N ALA A 126 -61.78 -21.62 -0.27
CA ALA A 126 -63.13 -21.03 -0.06
C ALA A 126 -63.27 -20.16 1.24
N ARG A 127 -63.93 -18.99 1.25
CA ARG A 127 -64.58 -18.14 0.21
C ARG A 127 -64.90 -16.72 0.76
N ASP A 128 -65.29 -15.79 -0.13
CA ASP A 128 -66.10 -14.53 0.05
C ASP A 128 -65.39 -13.18 -0.21
N ALA A 129 -66.05 -12.11 -0.72
CA ALA A 129 -67.22 -12.01 -1.61
C ALA A 129 -67.48 -10.57 -2.15
N ARG A 130 -67.56 -10.38 -3.49
CA ARG A 130 -68.19 -9.26 -4.24
C ARG A 130 -67.57 -7.83 -4.06
N ALA A 131 -67.76 -6.85 -4.95
CA ALA A 131 -68.64 -6.72 -6.14
C ALA A 131 -68.04 -5.88 -7.30
N ARG A 132 -68.53 -6.14 -8.53
CA ARG A 132 -68.83 -5.24 -9.70
C ARG A 132 -68.16 -3.84 -9.78
N GLY A 133 -67.63 -3.37 -10.92
CA GLY A 133 -67.38 -3.99 -12.25
C GLY A 133 -67.94 -3.20 -13.46
N LYS A 134 -67.51 -3.64 -14.66
CA LYS A 134 -67.74 -3.13 -16.05
C LYS A 134 -66.73 -2.12 -16.62
N ALA A 135 -66.42 -2.33 -17.90
CA ALA A 135 -65.57 -1.53 -18.81
C ALA A 135 -66.38 -1.16 -20.07
N SER A 136 -65.72 -1.00 -21.24
CA SER A 136 -66.24 -0.61 -22.58
C SER A 136 -66.54 0.89 -22.76
N THR A 137 -66.22 1.56 -23.88
CA THR A 137 -65.57 1.11 -25.15
C THR A 137 -65.00 2.31 -25.93
N ASP A 138 -64.10 2.03 -26.88
CA ASP A 138 -63.51 2.97 -27.84
C ASP A 138 -64.49 3.44 -28.94
N SER A 139 -64.16 4.55 -29.61
CA SER A 139 -64.53 4.85 -31.01
C SER A 139 -63.74 6.06 -31.55
N ASP A 140 -63.30 6.00 -32.81
CA ASP A 140 -62.50 7.03 -33.50
C ASP A 140 -63.29 8.29 -33.94
N GLY A 141 -62.57 9.35 -34.34
CA GLY A 141 -63.09 10.55 -35.01
C GLY A 141 -62.00 11.52 -35.48
N ASP A 142 -61.92 11.78 -36.79
CA ASP A 142 -60.77 12.38 -37.48
C ASP A 142 -60.83 13.91 -37.75
N VAL A 143 -59.64 14.54 -37.84
CA VAL A 143 -59.21 15.64 -38.76
C VAL A 143 -59.81 17.08 -38.63
N ASP A 144 -58.98 18.00 -38.06
CA ASP A 144 -58.51 19.30 -38.63
C ASP A 144 -59.52 20.48 -38.86
N PRO A 145 -59.12 21.75 -39.17
CA PRO A 145 -57.95 22.58 -38.82
C PRO A 145 -58.30 23.95 -38.11
N MET A 146 -57.28 24.81 -37.94
CA MET A 146 -57.28 26.30 -37.83
C MET A 146 -57.38 26.98 -36.45
N GLU A 147 -56.42 27.89 -36.20
CA GLU A 147 -56.57 29.04 -35.29
C GLU A 147 -57.79 29.90 -35.69
N PRO A 148 -58.38 30.67 -34.75
CA PRO A 148 -58.17 32.11 -34.89
C PRO A 148 -58.14 32.93 -33.59
N THR A 149 -57.39 34.04 -33.64
CA THR A 149 -57.52 35.26 -32.80
C THR A 149 -57.07 35.20 -31.34
N ARG A 150 -56.00 35.95 -31.02
CA ARG A 150 -55.82 36.53 -29.69
C ARG A 150 -56.86 37.64 -29.48
N THR A 151 -57.77 37.48 -28.53
CA THR A 151 -58.40 38.62 -27.84
C THR A 151 -57.46 39.13 -26.75
N ALA A 152 -57.12 40.41 -26.77
CA ALA A 152 -56.20 41.00 -25.82
C ALA A 152 -56.93 41.54 -24.58
N ASP A 153 -57.32 40.65 -23.66
CA ASP A 153 -57.68 40.99 -22.27
C ASP A 153 -57.76 39.70 -21.41
N GLU A 154 -56.60 39.10 -21.10
CA GLU A 154 -56.51 37.98 -20.15
C GLU A 154 -55.20 38.11 -19.34
N PRO A 155 -55.23 38.03 -18.00
CA PRO A 155 -54.04 38.11 -17.17
C PRO A 155 -53.20 36.82 -17.34
N PRO A 156 -51.88 36.86 -17.14
CA PRO A 156 -51.05 35.66 -17.27
C PRO A 156 -51.46 34.60 -16.25
N ASP A 157 -51.64 33.37 -16.74
CA ASP A 157 -51.91 32.21 -15.90
C ASP A 157 -50.87 32.08 -14.79
N GLN A 158 -51.36 31.89 -13.56
CA GLN A 158 -50.51 31.40 -12.49
C GLN A 158 -50.31 29.90 -12.75
N GLU A 159 -49.06 29.48 -12.99
CA GLU A 159 -48.73 28.06 -12.92
C GLU A 159 -49.28 27.50 -11.60
N PRO A 160 -50.02 26.37 -11.62
CA PRO A 160 -50.48 25.77 -10.37
C PRO A 160 -49.24 25.46 -9.51
N PRO A 161 -49.27 25.74 -8.19
CA PRO A 161 -48.15 25.41 -7.33
C PRO A 161 -47.79 23.93 -7.50
N ARG A 162 -46.52 23.66 -7.84
CA ARG A 162 -46.04 22.27 -7.90
C ARG A 162 -46.33 21.63 -6.55
N GLU A 163 -46.93 20.44 -6.56
CA GLU A 163 -47.26 19.71 -5.35
C GLU A 163 -45.98 19.48 -4.54
N THR A 164 -45.80 20.29 -3.48
CA THR A 164 -44.82 20.02 -2.44
C THR A 164 -45.24 18.72 -1.77
N PHE A 165 -44.37 17.71 -1.81
CA PHE A 165 -44.63 16.39 -1.22
C PHE A 165 -45.24 16.56 0.18
N GLU A 166 -46.49 16.10 0.34
CA GLU A 166 -47.26 16.37 1.55
C GLU A 166 -46.60 15.66 2.73
N THR A 167 -46.02 16.45 3.65
CA THR A 167 -45.21 15.96 4.77
C THR A 167 -46.02 15.01 5.64
N ASP A 168 -45.44 13.86 6.01
CA ASP A 168 -46.03 12.97 7.00
C ASP A 168 -46.30 13.77 8.30
N PRO A 169 -47.57 13.95 8.71
CA PRO A 169 -47.93 14.79 9.85
C PRO A 169 -47.53 14.17 11.21
N THR A 170 -46.81 13.04 11.20
CA THR A 170 -46.32 12.34 12.38
C THR A 170 -44.95 12.87 12.87
N GLU A 171 -44.16 13.53 12.02
CA GLU A 171 -42.88 14.13 12.44
C GLU A 171 -43.08 15.43 13.25
N THR A 172 -42.79 15.39 14.54
CA THR A 172 -42.73 16.62 15.35
C THR A 172 -41.43 17.37 15.11
N ALA A 173 -41.48 18.71 15.09
CA ALA A 173 -40.33 19.62 14.91
C ALA A 173 -39.28 19.60 16.05
N ALA A 174 -39.20 18.50 16.81
CA ALA A 174 -38.14 18.19 17.75
C ALA A 174 -37.08 17.23 17.17
N ASP A 175 -37.38 16.50 16.09
CA ASP A 175 -36.46 15.52 15.47
C ASP A 175 -35.61 16.10 14.31
N LYS A 176 -36.07 17.14 13.60
CA LYS A 176 -35.27 17.79 12.54
C LYS A 176 -34.16 18.70 13.10
N ALA A 177 -33.06 18.84 12.37
CA ALA A 177 -31.95 19.68 12.81
C ALA A 177 -32.29 21.19 12.71
N PRO A 178 -31.68 22.09 13.51
CA PRO A 178 -32.13 23.49 13.59
C PRO A 178 -31.89 24.35 12.34
N ASP A 179 -31.04 23.91 11.42
CA ASP A 179 -30.79 24.56 10.13
C ASP A 179 -31.16 23.60 8.96
N ASP A 180 -32.13 22.70 9.16
CA ASP A 180 -32.53 21.67 8.18
C ASP A 180 -33.56 22.24 7.19
N GLU A 181 -33.12 22.54 5.97
CA GLU A 181 -33.94 23.11 4.90
C GLU A 181 -34.00 22.13 3.71
N GLU A 182 -35.20 21.72 3.31
CA GLU A 182 -35.43 20.75 2.23
C GLU A 182 -35.18 21.39 0.85
N MET A 183 -33.95 21.26 0.37
CA MET A 183 -33.52 21.78 -0.93
C MET A 183 -33.94 20.88 -2.11
N PRO A 184 -34.26 21.46 -3.29
CA PRO A 184 -34.42 20.70 -4.52
C PRO A 184 -33.19 19.86 -4.90
N LEU A 185 -33.40 18.75 -5.60
CA LEU A 185 -32.32 17.84 -6.02
C LEU A 185 -31.29 18.52 -6.95
N SER A 186 -31.73 19.48 -7.78
CA SER A 186 -30.84 20.33 -8.58
C SER A 186 -29.83 21.08 -7.72
N ASP A 187 -30.33 21.72 -6.67
CA ASP A 187 -29.60 22.66 -5.81
C ASP A 187 -28.64 21.89 -4.89
N HIS A 188 -29.06 20.71 -4.44
CA HIS A 188 -28.21 19.76 -3.71
C HIS A 188 -27.04 19.24 -4.55
N ILE A 189 -27.27 18.94 -5.84
CA ILE A 189 -26.22 18.54 -6.79
C ILE A 189 -25.31 19.72 -7.14
N GLU A 190 -25.86 20.93 -7.35
CA GLU A 190 -25.08 22.14 -7.61
C GLU A 190 -24.13 22.43 -6.44
N GLU A 191 -24.63 22.38 -5.20
CA GLU A 191 -23.82 22.61 -4.01
C GLU A 191 -22.73 21.53 -3.86
N MET A 192 -23.02 20.25 -4.14
CA MET A 192 -21.99 19.19 -4.16
C MET A 192 -20.89 19.49 -5.18
N VAL A 193 -21.25 19.83 -6.42
CA VAL A 193 -20.30 20.10 -7.50
C VAL A 193 -19.49 21.38 -7.22
N ARG A 194 -20.13 22.43 -6.71
CA ARG A 194 -19.50 23.68 -6.30
C ARG A 194 -18.46 23.46 -5.21
N ARG A 195 -18.79 22.66 -4.18
CA ARG A 195 -17.89 22.31 -3.07
C ARG A 195 -16.70 21.46 -3.53
N LEU A 196 -16.94 20.46 -4.37
CA LEU A 196 -15.87 19.71 -5.03
C LEU A 196 -14.98 20.63 -5.88
N GLY A 197 -15.58 21.61 -6.57
CA GLY A 197 -14.87 22.65 -7.32
C GLY A 197 -13.92 23.47 -6.44
N VAL A 198 -14.33 23.88 -5.23
CA VAL A 198 -13.45 24.58 -4.27
C VAL A 198 -12.24 23.72 -3.89
N VAL A 199 -12.46 22.43 -3.60
CA VAL A 199 -11.37 21.48 -3.28
C VAL A 199 -10.41 21.32 -4.47
N LEU A 200 -10.92 21.16 -5.68
CA LEU A 200 -10.12 21.00 -6.90
C LEU A 200 -9.34 22.28 -7.27
N VAL A 201 -9.93 23.46 -7.08
CA VAL A 201 -9.22 24.74 -7.28
C VAL A 201 -8.11 24.93 -6.25
N LEU A 202 -8.33 24.54 -4.98
CA LEU A 202 -7.29 24.56 -3.96
C LEU A 202 -6.17 23.56 -4.27
N MET A 203 -6.51 22.33 -4.67
CA MET A 203 -5.56 21.31 -5.12
C MET A 203 -4.71 21.81 -6.30
N ALA A 204 -5.34 22.40 -7.31
CA ALA A 204 -4.66 22.95 -8.49
C ALA A 204 -3.78 24.16 -8.13
N GLY A 205 -4.23 25.04 -7.25
CA GLY A 205 -3.45 26.19 -6.77
C GLY A 205 -2.18 25.78 -6.03
N VAL A 206 -2.29 24.82 -5.10
CA VAL A 206 -1.12 24.25 -4.41
C VAL A 206 -0.20 23.53 -5.39
N SER A 207 -0.76 22.76 -6.35
CA SER A 207 0.02 22.10 -7.39
C SER A 207 0.83 23.10 -8.23
N ALA A 208 0.21 24.21 -8.65
CA ALA A 208 0.89 25.26 -9.42
C ALA A 208 2.03 25.93 -8.64
N VAL A 209 1.90 26.10 -7.32
CA VAL A 209 2.96 26.63 -6.44
C VAL A 209 4.11 25.61 -6.26
N VAL A 210 3.82 24.31 -6.22
CA VAL A 210 4.83 23.26 -6.04
C VAL A 210 5.55 22.88 -7.35
N PHE A 211 4.88 22.98 -8.50
CA PHE A 211 5.42 22.64 -9.82
C PHE A 211 6.84 23.16 -10.13
N PRO A 212 7.22 24.45 -9.89
CA PRO A 212 8.59 24.91 -10.13
C PRO A 212 9.66 24.22 -9.28
N PHE A 213 9.30 23.68 -8.12
CA PHE A 213 10.20 22.90 -7.25
C PHE A 213 10.24 21.40 -7.60
N GLY A 214 9.39 20.96 -8.54
CA GLY A 214 9.16 19.55 -8.82
C GLY A 214 10.43 18.74 -9.13
N GLU A 215 11.44 19.33 -9.76
CA GLU A 215 12.73 18.66 -10.01
C GLU A 215 13.53 18.37 -8.73
N GLN A 216 13.59 19.33 -7.80
CA GLN A 216 14.24 19.13 -6.50
C GLN A 216 13.55 18.01 -5.71
N ILE A 217 12.21 17.99 -5.75
CA ILE A 217 11.40 16.97 -5.06
C ILE A 217 11.54 15.60 -5.73
N ILE A 218 11.54 15.51 -7.07
CA ILE A 218 11.82 14.25 -7.81
C ILE A 218 13.18 13.69 -7.38
N ASN A 219 14.23 14.51 -7.44
CA ASN A 219 15.59 14.08 -7.12
C ASN A 219 15.71 13.66 -5.64
N THR A 220 15.07 14.40 -4.72
CA THR A 220 15.04 14.05 -3.29
C THR A 220 14.36 12.70 -3.06
N ILE A 221 13.15 12.50 -3.62
CA ILE A 221 12.40 11.24 -3.49
C ILE A 221 13.19 10.08 -4.11
N TRP A 222 13.76 10.26 -5.30
CA TRP A 222 14.48 9.21 -6.04
C TRP A 222 15.69 8.68 -5.26
N TYR A 223 16.62 9.55 -4.89
CA TYR A 223 17.85 9.16 -4.18
C TYR A 223 17.64 8.88 -2.67
N SER A 224 16.40 8.98 -2.16
CA SER A 224 16.04 8.48 -0.82
C SER A 224 15.82 6.97 -0.79
N PHE A 225 15.56 6.33 -1.95
CA PHE A 225 15.23 4.91 -2.06
C PHE A 225 16.15 4.12 -2.97
N LEU A 226 16.81 4.80 -3.90
CA LEU A 226 17.64 4.20 -4.92
C LEU A 226 19.07 4.72 -4.78
N PRO A 227 20.10 3.84 -4.78
CA PRO A 227 21.46 4.25 -4.51
C PRO A 227 22.00 5.16 -5.61
N GLY A 228 22.56 6.31 -5.22
CA GLY A 228 23.22 7.23 -6.14
C GLY A 228 23.13 8.68 -5.69
N THR A 229 23.74 9.58 -6.47
CA THR A 229 23.56 11.03 -6.37
C THR A 229 23.47 11.66 -7.76
N LEU A 230 23.06 12.92 -7.82
CA LEU A 230 23.05 13.71 -9.06
C LEU A 230 24.44 13.86 -9.71
N GLU A 231 25.52 13.79 -8.94
CA GLU A 231 26.90 13.91 -9.44
C GLU A 231 27.43 12.58 -10.00
N GLN A 232 26.86 11.46 -9.57
CA GLN A 232 27.22 10.10 -10.03
C GLN A 232 26.46 9.68 -11.30
N CYS A 233 25.50 10.49 -11.75
CA CYS A 233 24.75 10.31 -12.98
C CYS A 233 25.11 11.43 -13.95
N PRO A 234 25.59 11.14 -15.18
CA PRO A 234 25.18 10.01 -16.01
C PRO A 234 26.17 8.83 -16.09
N THR A 235 27.23 8.78 -15.28
CA THR A 235 28.25 7.73 -15.37
C THR A 235 27.70 6.32 -15.09
N THR A 236 27.76 5.44 -16.08
CA THR A 236 27.33 4.03 -16.01
C THR A 236 28.26 3.10 -15.25
N GLY A 237 29.39 3.60 -14.74
CA GLY A 237 30.34 2.84 -13.93
C GLY A 237 29.83 2.55 -12.53
N THR A 238 30.48 1.63 -11.83
CA THR A 238 30.27 1.42 -10.40
C THR A 238 31.02 2.47 -9.57
N VAL A 239 30.43 2.85 -8.44
CA VAL A 239 31.00 3.79 -7.47
C VAL A 239 31.33 3.03 -6.19
N VAL A 240 32.55 3.19 -5.69
CA VAL A 240 32.93 2.67 -4.37
C VAL A 240 32.48 3.68 -3.32
N THR A 241 31.61 3.25 -2.41
CA THR A 241 31.16 4.06 -1.26
C THR A 241 32.26 4.22 -0.21
N GLU A 242 32.11 5.17 0.72
CA GLU A 242 33.03 5.32 1.86
C GLU A 242 33.10 4.06 2.75
N ALA A 243 32.08 3.21 2.72
CA ALA A 243 32.05 1.90 3.38
C ALA A 243 32.76 0.79 2.58
N GLY A 244 33.41 1.10 1.46
CA GLY A 244 34.09 0.14 0.58
C GLY A 244 33.18 -0.70 -0.31
N ALA A 245 31.86 -0.57 -0.19
CA ALA A 245 30.90 -1.30 -1.02
C ALA A 245 30.83 -0.66 -2.43
N THR A 246 30.99 -1.51 -3.45
CA THR A 246 30.90 -1.16 -4.88
C THR A 246 29.44 -1.20 -5.32
N ILE A 247 28.83 -0.05 -5.61
CA ILE A 247 27.41 0.08 -5.95
C ILE A 247 27.25 0.70 -7.35
N LYS A 248 26.27 0.23 -8.12
CA LYS A 248 25.87 0.83 -9.39
C LYS A 248 24.85 1.95 -9.14
N PRO A 249 25.10 3.21 -9.57
CA PRO A 249 24.14 4.29 -9.35
C PRO A 249 22.87 4.07 -10.16
N ALA A 250 21.72 4.15 -9.49
CA ALA A 250 20.40 3.91 -10.02
C ALA A 250 19.86 5.12 -10.79
N CYS A 251 20.60 5.57 -11.81
CA CYS A 251 20.29 6.79 -12.55
C CYS A 251 18.94 6.72 -13.29
N PRO A 252 18.06 7.74 -13.17
CA PRO A 252 16.74 7.76 -13.80
C PRO A 252 16.85 7.83 -15.33
N ARG A 253 16.32 6.82 -16.03
CA ARG A 253 16.33 6.75 -17.51
C ARG A 253 15.04 7.34 -18.09
N VAL A 254 15.18 8.25 -19.04
CA VAL A 254 14.06 8.92 -19.72
C VAL A 254 13.76 8.22 -21.05
N TYR A 255 12.55 7.64 -21.17
CA TYR A 255 12.13 6.86 -22.34
C TYR A 255 11.12 7.59 -23.26
N ASN A 256 10.62 8.76 -22.87
CA ASN A 256 9.83 9.63 -23.75
C ASN A 256 10.12 11.11 -23.43
N PRO A 257 9.97 12.05 -24.38
CA PRO A 257 10.39 13.45 -24.19
C PRO A 257 9.57 14.22 -23.15
N LEU A 258 8.43 13.69 -22.72
CA LEU A 258 7.55 14.32 -21.73
C LEU A 258 7.77 13.80 -20.30
N ALA A 259 8.58 12.76 -20.08
CA ALA A 259 8.68 12.05 -18.81
C ALA A 259 8.97 12.98 -17.62
N THR A 260 9.97 13.85 -17.75
CA THR A 260 10.37 14.80 -16.69
C THR A 260 9.27 15.84 -16.42
N ILE A 261 8.55 16.28 -17.45
CA ILE A 261 7.43 17.24 -17.30
C ILE A 261 6.24 16.55 -16.62
N LEU A 262 5.90 15.33 -17.02
CA LEU A 262 4.85 14.53 -16.42
C LEU A 262 5.18 14.14 -14.97
N ALA A 263 6.44 13.83 -14.65
CA ALA A 263 6.90 13.60 -13.28
C ALA A 263 6.76 14.87 -12.42
N ARG A 264 7.15 16.05 -12.95
CA ARG A 264 6.96 17.34 -12.26
C ARG A 264 5.47 17.63 -12.00
N PHE A 265 4.58 17.31 -12.95
CA PHE A 265 3.13 17.39 -12.71
C PHE A 265 2.67 16.40 -11.65
N LYS A 266 3.08 15.13 -11.70
CA LYS A 266 2.67 14.10 -10.73
C LYS A 266 3.10 14.42 -9.29
N VAL A 267 4.32 14.91 -9.08
CA VAL A 267 4.76 15.31 -7.73
C VAL A 267 4.07 16.59 -7.24
N ALA A 268 3.77 17.52 -8.15
CA ALA A 268 2.99 18.71 -7.82
C ALA A 268 1.54 18.37 -7.44
N THR A 269 0.87 17.48 -8.19
CA THR A 269 -0.49 17.03 -7.86
C THR A 269 -0.54 16.17 -6.61
N LEU A 270 0.52 15.42 -6.28
CA LEU A 270 0.64 14.73 -4.98
C LEU A 270 0.65 15.73 -3.81
N ALA A 271 1.48 16.78 -3.89
CA ALA A 271 1.52 17.81 -2.86
C ALA A 271 0.18 18.57 -2.77
N GLY A 272 -0.42 18.90 -3.91
CA GLY A 272 -1.76 19.48 -3.99
C GLY A 272 -2.83 18.59 -3.35
N PHE A 273 -2.80 17.27 -3.61
CA PHE A 273 -3.72 16.29 -3.05
C PHE A 273 -3.63 16.20 -1.52
N VAL A 274 -2.40 16.09 -0.97
CA VAL A 274 -2.19 16.00 0.48
C VAL A 274 -2.70 17.24 1.22
N VAL A 275 -2.54 18.44 0.64
CA VAL A 275 -3.07 19.69 1.21
C VAL A 275 -4.58 19.83 0.96
N ALA A 276 -5.12 19.22 -0.10
CA ALA A 276 -6.55 19.22 -0.39
C ALA A 276 -7.36 18.26 0.48
N LEU A 277 -6.78 17.19 1.07
CA LEU A 277 -7.49 16.27 1.97
C LEU A 277 -8.21 16.95 3.15
N PRO A 278 -7.57 17.82 3.97
CA PRO A 278 -8.29 18.54 5.03
C PRO A 278 -9.34 19.53 4.49
N ALA A 279 -9.10 20.13 3.31
CA ALA A 279 -10.09 20.99 2.65
C ALA A 279 -11.32 20.19 2.18
N PHE A 280 -11.11 18.98 1.64
CA PHE A 280 -12.17 18.04 1.28
C PHE A 280 -13.02 17.64 2.49
N VAL A 281 -12.40 17.33 3.62
CA VAL A 281 -13.12 17.03 4.88
C VAL A 281 -13.91 18.24 5.35
N TYR A 282 -13.38 19.47 5.22
CA TYR A 282 -14.10 20.71 5.58
C TYR A 282 -15.25 21.05 4.62
N GLU A 283 -15.11 20.81 3.32
CA GLU A 283 -16.21 21.02 2.37
C GLU A 283 -17.29 19.94 2.51
N THR A 284 -16.92 18.70 2.83
CA THR A 284 -17.88 17.63 3.15
C THR A 284 -18.60 17.92 4.47
N TYR A 285 -17.93 18.53 5.46
CA TYR A 285 -18.60 19.10 6.64
C TYR A 285 -19.64 20.14 6.25
N LEU A 286 -19.26 21.15 5.46
CA LEU A 286 -20.17 22.24 5.10
C LEU A 286 -21.34 21.77 4.21
N PHE A 287 -21.15 20.73 3.40
CA PHE A 287 -22.21 20.08 2.62
C PHE A 287 -23.27 19.42 3.52
N MET A 288 -22.85 18.64 4.51
CA MET A 288 -23.76 17.92 5.41
C MET A 288 -24.19 18.74 6.63
N ARG A 289 -23.62 19.94 6.83
CA ARG A 289 -23.89 20.82 7.98
C ARG A 289 -25.39 21.04 8.27
N PRO A 290 -26.30 21.28 7.29
CA PRO A 290 -27.72 21.52 7.56
C PRO A 290 -28.32 20.47 8.50
N GLY A 291 -28.30 19.20 8.07
CA GLY A 291 -28.81 18.04 8.81
C GLY A 291 -27.97 17.55 10.00
N LEU A 292 -26.85 18.22 10.35
CA LEU A 292 -26.07 17.88 11.56
C LEU A 292 -26.53 18.70 12.77
N PHE A 293 -26.75 18.06 13.91
CA PHE A 293 -27.08 18.78 15.14
C PHE A 293 -25.88 19.61 15.65
N PRO A 294 -26.13 20.72 16.37
CA PRO A 294 -25.05 21.59 16.88
C PRO A 294 -23.99 20.89 17.76
N ARG A 295 -24.31 19.72 18.32
CA ARG A 295 -23.36 18.90 19.11
C ARG A 295 -22.44 18.02 18.26
N GLU A 296 -22.84 17.61 17.05
CA GLU A 296 -21.96 16.90 16.11
C GLU A 296 -21.05 17.86 15.35
N ARG A 297 -21.57 19.01 14.92
CA ARG A 297 -20.83 20.01 14.12
C ARG A 297 -19.45 20.35 14.71
N ARG A 298 -19.36 20.52 16.04
CA ARG A 298 -18.10 20.77 16.76
C ARG A 298 -17.09 19.61 16.73
N TYR A 299 -17.56 18.37 16.63
CA TYR A 299 -16.71 17.18 16.55
C TYR A 299 -16.27 16.95 15.10
N TYR A 300 -17.16 17.17 14.13
CA TYR A 300 -16.80 17.17 12.71
C TYR A 300 -15.70 18.20 12.43
N LEU A 301 -15.84 19.44 12.92
CA LEU A 301 -14.80 20.47 12.75
C LEU A 301 -13.43 20.06 13.34
N ALA A 302 -13.38 19.18 14.34
CA ALA A 302 -12.13 18.62 14.84
C ALA A 302 -11.51 17.53 13.91
N ALA A 303 -12.30 16.94 13.00
CA ALA A 303 -11.81 16.02 11.99
C ALA A 303 -10.91 16.71 10.94
N VAL A 304 -11.11 18.01 10.67
CA VAL A 304 -10.34 18.78 9.67
C VAL A 304 -8.83 18.85 9.98
N PRO A 305 -8.37 19.35 11.14
CA PRO A 305 -6.94 19.31 11.49
C PRO A 305 -6.44 17.87 11.68
N THR A 306 -7.30 16.96 12.12
CA THR A 306 -6.96 15.53 12.27
C THR A 306 -6.67 14.90 10.90
N SER A 307 -7.41 15.25 9.84
CA SER A 307 -7.19 14.80 8.47
C SER A 307 -5.81 15.17 7.93
N LEU A 308 -5.35 16.39 8.18
CA LEU A 308 -4.00 16.84 7.80
C LEU A 308 -2.91 16.05 8.52
N VAL A 309 -3.07 15.80 9.82
CA VAL A 309 -2.12 14.98 10.59
C VAL A 309 -2.10 13.54 10.06
N LEU A 310 -3.26 12.93 9.83
CA LEU A 310 -3.38 11.58 9.26
C LEU A 310 -2.80 11.49 7.85
N ALA A 311 -3.03 12.49 6.99
CA ALA A 311 -2.45 12.55 5.65
C ALA A 311 -0.92 12.63 5.71
N THR A 312 -0.38 13.48 6.59
CA THR A 312 1.06 13.63 6.80
C THR A 312 1.69 12.36 7.37
N VAL A 313 1.04 11.68 8.31
CA VAL A 313 1.50 10.41 8.88
C VAL A 313 1.43 9.29 7.83
N GLY A 314 0.39 9.24 6.99
CA GLY A 314 0.31 8.28 5.88
C GLY A 314 1.38 8.50 4.80
N LEU A 315 1.64 9.76 4.46
CA LEU A 315 2.73 10.14 3.55
C LEU A 315 4.10 9.75 4.11
N ALA A 316 4.33 10.00 5.40
CA ALA A 316 5.55 9.61 6.10
C ALA A 316 5.67 8.07 6.25
N PHE A 317 4.57 7.35 6.45
CA PHE A 317 4.55 5.88 6.50
C PHE A 317 4.95 5.28 5.14
N ALA A 318 4.42 5.81 4.04
CA ALA A 318 4.83 5.41 2.70
C ALA A 318 6.31 5.67 2.44
N TYR A 319 6.78 6.87 2.78
CA TYR A 319 8.16 7.29 2.55
C TYR A 319 9.17 6.56 3.44
N ILE A 320 8.92 6.40 4.75
CA ILE A 320 9.90 5.87 5.70
C ILE A 320 9.91 4.33 5.75
N LEU A 321 8.78 3.67 5.50
CA LEU A 321 8.66 2.21 5.68
C LEU A 321 8.31 1.48 4.39
N VAL A 322 7.30 1.93 3.64
CA VAL A 322 6.76 1.11 2.54
C VAL A 322 7.61 1.16 1.28
N LEU A 323 8.05 2.35 0.85
CA LEU A 323 8.91 2.48 -0.33
C LEU A 323 10.28 1.79 -0.15
N PRO A 324 11.00 1.95 0.99
CA PRO A 324 12.20 1.17 1.25
C PRO A 324 11.95 -0.35 1.18
N ALA A 325 10.90 -0.86 1.83
CA ALA A 325 10.59 -2.29 1.83
C ALA A 325 10.29 -2.83 0.41
N ILE A 326 9.55 -2.08 -0.40
CA ILE A 326 9.25 -2.44 -1.80
C ILE A 326 10.52 -2.43 -2.64
N PHE A 327 11.37 -1.40 -2.55
CA PHE A 327 12.59 -1.33 -3.36
C PHE A 327 13.64 -2.36 -2.93
N THR A 328 13.80 -2.64 -1.64
CA THR A 328 14.64 -3.76 -1.16
C THR A 328 14.16 -5.09 -1.74
N TYR A 329 12.84 -5.35 -1.73
CA TYR A 329 12.27 -6.57 -2.30
C TYR A 329 12.46 -6.65 -3.83
N PHE A 330 12.22 -5.58 -4.59
CA PHE A 330 12.40 -5.58 -6.05
C PHE A 330 13.85 -5.70 -6.50
N LEU A 331 14.80 -5.10 -5.75
CA LEU A 331 16.23 -5.27 -6.00
C LEU A 331 16.64 -6.73 -5.79
N TYR A 332 16.27 -7.32 -4.65
CA TYR A 332 16.55 -8.72 -4.33
C TYR A 332 15.89 -9.72 -5.31
N TYR A 333 14.62 -9.50 -5.67
CA TYR A 333 13.90 -10.35 -6.62
C TYR A 333 14.51 -10.33 -8.04
N SER A 334 15.18 -9.24 -8.41
CA SER A 334 15.85 -9.10 -9.71
C SER A 334 17.31 -9.59 -9.70
N GLU A 335 17.86 -9.89 -8.53
CA GLU A 335 19.27 -10.27 -8.35
C GLU A 335 19.57 -11.62 -9.05
N GLY A 336 20.69 -11.67 -9.78
CA GLY A 336 21.05 -12.83 -10.61
C GLY A 336 20.19 -13.05 -11.87
N ALA A 337 19.02 -12.40 -11.98
CA ALA A 337 18.11 -12.57 -13.12
C ALA A 337 18.36 -11.57 -14.27
N ALA A 338 18.65 -10.29 -13.96
CA ALA A 338 18.88 -9.25 -14.96
C ALA A 338 19.70 -8.06 -14.42
N ASP A 339 20.31 -7.28 -15.33
CA ASP A 339 20.87 -5.97 -14.99
C ASP A 339 19.76 -4.93 -14.86
N ILE A 340 19.65 -4.29 -13.69
CA ILE A 340 18.48 -3.47 -13.32
C ILE A 340 18.57 -2.07 -13.96
N ALA A 341 17.48 -1.64 -14.59
CA ALA A 341 17.36 -0.36 -15.27
C ALA A 341 16.12 0.41 -14.80
N PHE A 342 16.31 1.52 -14.07
CA PHE A 342 15.22 2.32 -13.55
C PHE A 342 14.73 3.37 -14.56
N GLY A 343 13.51 3.17 -15.08
CA GLY A 343 12.82 4.15 -15.92
C GLY A 343 12.15 5.21 -15.06
N LEU A 344 12.44 6.50 -15.33
CA LEU A 344 11.91 7.64 -14.57
C LEU A 344 10.39 7.55 -14.42
N THR A 345 9.67 7.32 -15.53
CA THR A 345 8.21 7.24 -15.51
C THR A 345 7.71 6.11 -14.63
N GLN A 346 8.08 4.85 -14.90
CA GLN A 346 7.54 3.68 -14.22
C GLN A 346 7.88 3.69 -12.71
N THR A 347 9.13 4.00 -12.38
CA THR A 347 9.63 3.99 -11.01
C THR A 347 9.07 5.17 -10.19
N PHE A 348 9.00 6.37 -10.77
CA PHE A 348 8.45 7.54 -10.07
C PHE A 348 6.92 7.51 -9.97
N ASP A 349 6.24 6.92 -10.95
CA ASP A 349 4.79 6.71 -10.89
C ASP A 349 4.42 5.79 -9.71
N LEU A 350 5.18 4.72 -9.47
CA LEU A 350 5.00 3.87 -8.28
C LEU A 350 5.25 4.65 -6.98
N MET A 351 6.35 5.43 -6.91
CA MET A 351 6.66 6.25 -5.73
C MET A 351 5.52 7.23 -5.40
N VAL A 352 5.05 7.99 -6.40
CA VAL A 352 3.96 8.97 -6.24
C VAL A 352 2.64 8.29 -5.92
N LEU A 353 2.31 7.18 -6.61
CA LEU A 353 1.08 6.43 -6.37
C LEU A 353 1.03 5.92 -4.93
N MET A 354 2.08 5.26 -4.43
CA MET A 354 2.12 4.77 -3.05
C MET A 354 2.01 5.94 -2.06
N MET A 355 2.79 7.01 -2.24
CA MET A 355 2.74 8.19 -1.36
C MET A 355 1.33 8.80 -1.28
N GLY A 356 0.65 8.97 -2.41
CA GLY A 356 -0.73 9.48 -2.44
C GLY A 356 -1.75 8.49 -1.85
N PHE A 357 -1.61 7.20 -2.18
CA PHE A 357 -2.55 6.16 -1.75
C PHE A 357 -2.49 5.93 -0.25
N PHE A 358 -1.30 5.95 0.38
CA PHE A 358 -1.20 5.89 1.84
C PHE A 358 -1.72 7.16 2.53
N ALA A 359 -1.49 8.36 1.98
CA ALA A 359 -2.09 9.59 2.52
C ALA A 359 -3.64 9.54 2.52
N ALA A 360 -4.24 8.87 1.52
CA ALA A 360 -5.67 8.59 1.44
C ALA A 360 -6.12 7.47 2.40
N ILE A 361 -5.39 6.34 2.44
CA ILE A 361 -5.68 5.18 3.30
C ILE A 361 -5.64 5.57 4.79
N PHE A 362 -4.74 6.47 5.19
CA PHE A 362 -4.71 6.98 6.56
C PHE A 362 -5.91 7.85 6.94
N GLN A 363 -6.81 8.20 6.00
CA GLN A 363 -8.12 8.78 6.31
C GLN A 363 -9.17 7.74 6.71
N ILE A 364 -8.94 6.43 6.52
CA ILE A 364 -9.91 5.37 6.88
C ILE A 364 -10.37 5.47 8.35
N PRO A 365 -9.48 5.66 9.35
CA PRO A 365 -9.89 5.91 10.74
C PRO A 365 -10.83 7.11 10.87
N LEU A 366 -10.55 8.20 10.16
CA LEU A 366 -11.34 9.43 10.22
C LEU A 366 -12.76 9.20 9.70
N PHE A 367 -12.90 8.55 8.55
CA PHE A 367 -14.21 8.24 7.96
C PHE A 367 -15.01 7.22 8.79
N ILE A 368 -14.36 6.22 9.41
CA ILE A 368 -15.02 5.29 10.35
C ILE A 368 -15.55 6.03 11.58
N MET A 369 -14.70 6.84 12.22
CA MET A 369 -15.09 7.66 13.37
C MET A 369 -16.26 8.59 13.04
N LEU A 370 -16.25 9.16 11.84
CA LEU A 370 -17.28 10.07 11.34
C LEU A 370 -18.61 9.36 11.07
N ALA A 371 -18.59 8.24 10.35
CA ALA A 371 -19.78 7.48 10.01
C ALA A 371 -20.51 6.94 11.26
N ILE A 372 -19.76 6.60 12.32
CA ILE A 372 -20.34 6.21 13.62
C ILE A 372 -20.91 7.43 14.35
N MET A 373 -20.21 8.56 14.32
CA MET A 373 -20.64 9.81 14.98
C MET A 373 -21.93 10.37 14.40
N MET A 374 -22.15 10.23 13.08
CA MET A 374 -23.35 10.64 12.38
C MET A 374 -24.46 9.57 12.38
N GLY A 375 -24.31 8.47 13.13
CA GLY A 375 -25.30 7.39 13.21
C GLY A 375 -25.46 6.51 11.96
N VAL A 376 -24.73 6.81 10.87
CA VAL A 376 -24.77 6.07 9.59
C VAL A 376 -24.34 4.60 9.75
N THR A 377 -23.50 4.30 10.74
CA THR A 377 -23.13 2.93 11.09
C THR A 377 -22.85 2.77 12.59
N SER A 378 -22.74 1.53 13.07
CA SER A 378 -22.32 1.23 14.44
C SER A 378 -21.01 0.44 14.45
N ARG A 379 -20.30 0.52 15.58
CA ARG A 379 -19.06 -0.25 15.79
C ARG A 379 -19.30 -1.76 15.66
N GLU A 380 -20.44 -2.23 16.15
CA GLU A 380 -20.90 -3.62 16.10
C GLU A 380 -21.22 -4.01 14.66
N TRP A 381 -21.95 -3.15 13.93
CA TRP A 381 -22.29 -3.35 12.52
C TRP A 381 -21.05 -3.55 11.64
N LEU A 382 -20.00 -2.76 11.89
CA LEU A 382 -18.70 -2.87 11.23
C LEU A 382 -17.92 -4.13 11.65
N ALA A 383 -17.88 -4.43 12.95
CA ALA A 383 -17.16 -5.59 13.50
C ALA A 383 -17.75 -6.93 13.01
N ASP A 384 -19.08 -7.03 12.90
CA ASP A 384 -19.77 -8.18 12.31
C ASP A 384 -19.47 -8.35 10.82
N ARG A 385 -19.22 -7.24 10.11
CA ARG A 385 -18.95 -7.19 8.66
C ARG A 385 -17.47 -7.12 8.30
N ARG A 386 -16.55 -7.19 9.27
CA ARG A 386 -15.09 -7.04 9.04
C ARG A 386 -14.54 -7.87 7.88
N LEU A 387 -15.05 -9.08 7.63
CA LEU A 387 -14.62 -9.92 6.51
C LEU A 387 -14.94 -9.30 5.14
N LEU A 388 -16.05 -8.57 5.02
CA LEU A 388 -16.39 -7.80 3.81
C LEU A 388 -15.45 -6.60 3.65
N PHE A 389 -15.11 -5.90 4.74
CA PHE A 389 -14.13 -4.81 4.72
C PHE A 389 -12.74 -5.30 4.36
N TRP A 390 -12.25 -6.39 4.97
CA TRP A 390 -10.95 -6.99 4.65
C TRP A 390 -10.89 -7.45 3.19
N ALA A 391 -11.96 -8.05 2.67
CA ALA A 391 -12.06 -8.44 1.26
C ALA A 391 -12.09 -7.23 0.31
N ALA A 392 -12.82 -6.16 0.67
CA ALA A 392 -12.86 -4.92 -0.09
C ALA A 392 -11.50 -4.19 -0.08
N PHE A 393 -10.80 -4.14 1.06
CA PHE A 393 -9.47 -3.55 1.17
C PHE A 393 -8.43 -4.36 0.38
N ALA A 394 -8.49 -5.69 0.41
CA ALA A 394 -7.66 -6.55 -0.44
C ALA A 394 -7.97 -6.31 -1.93
N GLY A 395 -9.25 -6.31 -2.33
CA GLY A 395 -9.65 -6.01 -3.71
C GLY A 395 -9.14 -4.66 -4.19
N VAL A 396 -9.32 -3.60 -3.40
CA VAL A 396 -8.80 -2.25 -3.69
C VAL A 396 -7.27 -2.26 -3.79
N ALA A 397 -6.56 -2.92 -2.87
CA ALA A 397 -5.10 -2.98 -2.88
C ALA A 397 -4.51 -3.73 -4.08
N PHE A 398 -5.19 -4.76 -4.58
CA PHE A 398 -4.77 -5.54 -5.76
C PHE A 398 -5.25 -4.95 -7.09
N ILE A 399 -6.33 -4.16 -7.12
CA ILE A 399 -6.83 -3.50 -8.35
C ILE A 399 -6.08 -2.20 -8.66
N PHE A 400 -5.75 -1.39 -7.64
CA PHE A 400 -5.18 -0.05 -7.83
C PHE A 400 -3.65 0.01 -7.79
N ASN A 401 -2.96 -1.11 -7.58
CA ASN A 401 -1.50 -1.15 -7.46
C ASN A 401 -0.88 -1.92 -8.65
N PRO A 402 0.06 -1.32 -9.41
CA PRO A 402 0.62 -1.93 -10.61
C PRO A 402 1.67 -3.03 -10.35
N ASP A 403 2.00 -3.34 -9.09
CA ASP A 403 2.96 -4.39 -8.73
C ASP A 403 2.39 -5.81 -8.98
N PRO A 404 2.92 -6.58 -9.95
CA PRO A 404 2.44 -7.92 -10.26
C PRO A 404 2.92 -8.99 -9.27
N THR A 405 3.88 -8.68 -8.39
CA THR A 405 4.41 -9.63 -7.39
C THR A 405 3.47 -9.83 -6.21
N GLY A 406 2.53 -8.91 -6.01
CA GLY A 406 1.59 -8.90 -4.89
C GLY A 406 2.16 -8.31 -3.60
N MET A 407 3.46 -8.03 -3.49
CA MET A 407 4.09 -7.56 -2.24
C MET A 407 3.57 -6.19 -1.81
N ALA A 408 3.54 -5.21 -2.72
CA ALA A 408 2.98 -3.90 -2.43
C ALA A 408 1.45 -3.96 -2.17
N PRO A 409 0.63 -4.69 -2.96
CA PRO A 409 -0.76 -5.00 -2.61
C PRO A 409 -0.96 -5.60 -1.21
N PHE A 410 -0.13 -6.56 -0.79
CA PHE A 410 -0.23 -7.15 0.55
C PHE A 410 0.09 -6.14 1.66
N ILE A 411 1.14 -5.32 1.52
CA ILE A 411 1.49 -4.28 2.50
C ILE A 411 0.37 -3.23 2.60
N VAL A 412 -0.19 -2.81 1.46
CA VAL A 412 -1.32 -1.88 1.37
C VAL A 412 -2.55 -2.46 2.07
N ALA A 413 -2.98 -3.67 1.71
CA ALA A 413 -4.15 -4.34 2.28
C ALA A 413 -3.99 -4.55 3.80
N ALA A 414 -2.82 -5.01 4.25
CA ALA A 414 -2.52 -5.19 5.67
C ALA A 414 -2.60 -3.86 6.43
N THR A 415 -2.13 -2.76 5.84
CA THR A 415 -2.22 -1.42 6.44
C THR A 415 -3.66 -0.95 6.54
N MET A 416 -4.47 -1.11 5.49
CA MET A 416 -5.92 -0.77 5.52
C MET A 416 -6.67 -1.56 6.60
N ILE A 417 -6.41 -2.87 6.70
CA ILE A 417 -6.99 -3.76 7.72
C ILE A 417 -6.52 -3.35 9.14
N ALA A 418 -5.23 -3.04 9.32
CA ALA A 418 -4.68 -2.60 10.61
C ALA A 418 -5.28 -1.27 11.07
N LEU A 419 -5.49 -0.30 10.16
CA LEU A 419 -6.16 0.96 10.45
C LEU A 419 -7.63 0.76 10.81
N PHE A 420 -8.35 -0.11 10.09
CA PHE A 420 -9.75 -0.45 10.38
C PHE A 420 -9.91 -1.14 11.74
N GLU A 421 -9.22 -2.26 11.97
CA GLU A 421 -9.28 -2.99 13.25
C GLU A 421 -8.72 -2.15 14.40
N GLY A 422 -7.67 -1.35 14.16
CA GLY A 422 -7.13 -0.39 15.13
C GLY A 422 -8.15 0.68 15.53
N THR A 423 -8.98 1.16 14.59
CA THR A 423 -10.07 2.10 14.88
C THR A 423 -11.19 1.43 15.67
N LEU A 424 -11.61 0.22 15.30
CA LEU A 424 -12.59 -0.56 16.05
C LEU A 424 -12.11 -0.94 17.46
N LEU A 425 -10.80 -1.17 17.63
CA LEU A 425 -10.15 -1.43 18.91
C LEU A 425 -10.12 -0.16 19.79
N LEU A 426 -9.71 0.97 19.22
CA LEU A 426 -9.72 2.29 19.88
C LEU A 426 -11.13 2.64 20.36
N LEU A 427 -12.16 2.39 19.53
CA LEU A 427 -13.57 2.63 19.89
C LEU A 427 -14.08 1.72 21.04
N SER A 428 -13.61 0.47 21.15
CA SER A 428 -13.87 -0.32 22.38
C SER A 428 -13.17 0.24 23.61
N TRP A 429 -12.04 0.92 23.40
CA TRP A 429 -11.19 1.42 24.47
C TRP A 429 -11.66 2.81 24.98
N THR A 430 -12.26 3.64 24.12
CA THR A 430 -12.93 4.89 24.53
C THR A 430 -14.25 4.62 25.25
N GLY A 431 -15.06 3.69 24.73
CA GLY A 431 -16.42 3.44 25.23
C GLY A 431 -17.41 4.55 24.86
N SER A 432 -18.64 4.45 25.38
CA SER A 432 -19.78 5.29 24.98
C SER A 432 -19.68 6.77 25.40
N ASP A 433 -18.74 7.12 26.30
CA ASP A 433 -18.60 8.46 26.89
C ASP A 433 -17.64 9.38 26.11
N GLY A 434 -17.67 9.31 24.78
CA GLY A 434 -17.01 10.25 23.86
C GLY A 434 -15.56 9.93 23.49
N LEU A 435 -14.98 10.80 22.64
CA LEU A 435 -13.68 10.63 21.96
C LEU A 435 -12.47 10.51 22.90
N LEU A 436 -12.63 10.86 24.17
CA LEU A 436 -11.59 10.81 25.20
C LEU A 436 -12.16 10.03 26.40
N PRO A 437 -11.63 8.84 26.74
CA PRO A 437 -12.21 8.00 27.78
C PRO A 437 -12.22 8.72 29.12
N SER A 438 -13.26 8.49 29.92
CA SER A 438 -13.42 9.23 31.18
C SER A 438 -12.22 9.01 32.12
N PRO A 439 -11.83 10.00 32.95
CA PRO A 439 -10.69 9.85 33.86
C PRO A 439 -10.84 8.68 34.84
N ASN A 440 -12.07 8.19 35.05
CA ASN A 440 -12.34 7.00 35.86
C ASN A 440 -12.18 5.70 35.06
N ALA A 441 -12.54 5.67 33.77
CA ALA A 441 -12.25 4.54 32.88
C ALA A 441 -10.74 4.33 32.68
N VAL A 442 -9.95 5.41 32.64
CA VAL A 442 -8.48 5.31 32.55
C VAL A 442 -7.85 4.99 33.92
N ALA A 443 -8.35 5.54 35.03
CA ALA A 443 -7.91 5.14 36.36
C ALA A 443 -8.20 3.64 36.66
N ALA A 444 -9.28 3.08 36.12
CA ALA A 444 -9.56 1.64 36.20
C ALA A 444 -8.53 0.76 35.46
N ARG A 445 -7.73 1.34 34.54
CA ARG A 445 -6.69 0.65 33.77
C ARG A 445 -5.29 0.72 34.42
N ARG A 446 -5.16 1.33 35.60
CA ARG A 446 -3.95 1.30 36.45
C ARG A 446 -3.16 -0.01 36.45
N PRO A 447 -3.74 -1.21 36.70
CA PRO A 447 -2.97 -2.45 36.70
C PRO A 447 -2.29 -2.75 35.36
N TYR A 448 -2.93 -2.42 34.22
CA TYR A 448 -2.30 -2.58 32.90
C TYR A 448 -1.19 -1.57 32.68
N ALA A 449 -1.37 -0.31 33.09
CA ALA A 449 -0.34 0.72 32.99
C ALA A 449 0.90 0.39 33.85
N TRP A 450 0.70 -0.13 35.06
CA TRP A 450 1.79 -0.58 35.94
C TRP A 450 2.53 -1.79 35.38
N VAL A 451 1.81 -2.77 34.80
CA VAL A 451 2.43 -3.91 34.09
C VAL A 451 3.22 -3.43 32.86
N LEU A 452 2.68 -2.50 32.07
CA LEU A 452 3.39 -1.93 30.92
C LEU A 452 4.67 -1.18 31.34
N ALA A 453 4.61 -0.39 32.41
CA ALA A 453 5.78 0.29 32.96
C ALA A 453 6.83 -0.67 33.53
N ALA A 454 6.40 -1.77 34.18
CA ALA A 454 7.29 -2.83 34.65
C ALA A 454 7.95 -3.60 33.49
N VAL A 455 7.21 -3.89 32.41
CA VAL A 455 7.75 -4.50 31.19
C VAL A 455 8.71 -3.56 30.48
N ALA A 456 8.39 -2.26 30.37
CA ALA A 456 9.30 -1.26 29.80
C ALA A 456 10.59 -1.12 30.63
N GLY A 457 10.50 -1.14 31.96
CA GLY A 457 11.67 -1.19 32.84
C GLY A 457 12.49 -2.47 32.67
N TYR A 458 11.85 -3.64 32.57
CA TYR A 458 12.53 -4.91 32.32
C TYR A 458 13.28 -4.91 30.98
N LEU A 459 12.62 -4.50 29.90
CA LEU A 459 13.21 -4.42 28.56
C LEU A 459 14.32 -3.37 28.44
N ALA A 460 14.32 -2.33 29.27
CA ALA A 460 15.38 -1.33 29.30
C ALA A 460 16.53 -1.70 30.27
N SER A 461 16.41 -2.78 31.05
CA SER A 461 17.41 -3.17 32.05
C SER A 461 18.40 -4.20 31.51
N ASP A 462 19.61 -4.22 32.09
CA ASP A 462 20.61 -5.30 31.97
C ASP A 462 20.17 -6.61 32.67
N ALA A 463 18.92 -7.01 32.47
CA ALA A 463 18.35 -8.29 32.91
C ALA A 463 18.35 -9.28 31.73
N PRO A 464 18.54 -10.59 31.97
CA PRO A 464 18.60 -11.57 30.89
C PRO A 464 17.28 -11.63 30.13
N LEU A 465 17.27 -11.09 28.91
CA LEU A 465 16.16 -11.21 27.98
C LEU A 465 16.10 -12.66 27.42
N PRO A 466 14.93 -13.14 26.96
CA PRO A 466 14.84 -14.46 26.36
C PRO A 466 15.66 -14.49 25.07
N ALA A 467 16.63 -15.40 24.97
CA ALA A 467 17.41 -15.59 23.76
C ALA A 467 16.51 -16.03 22.60
N GLY A 468 16.86 -15.61 21.37
CA GLY A 468 16.27 -16.17 20.16
C GLY A 468 16.52 -17.69 20.07
N TYR A 469 15.57 -18.42 19.49
CA TYR A 469 15.62 -19.88 19.42
C TYR A 469 15.84 -20.42 17.98
N TYR A 470 16.30 -19.59 17.05
CA TYR A 470 16.59 -20.00 15.66
C TYR A 470 17.48 -21.25 15.59
N GLU A 471 18.60 -21.27 16.32
CA GLU A 471 19.53 -22.41 16.48
C GLU A 471 18.90 -23.69 17.09
N GLN A 472 17.69 -23.59 17.63
CA GLN A 472 16.94 -24.68 18.26
C GLN A 472 15.78 -25.16 17.37
N LEU A 473 15.58 -24.56 16.18
CA LEU A 473 14.65 -25.07 15.18
C LEU A 473 15.11 -26.45 14.67
N PRO A 474 14.18 -27.35 14.32
CA PRO A 474 14.54 -28.60 13.66
C PRO A 474 15.30 -28.31 12.35
N ALA A 475 16.37 -29.05 12.06
CA ALA A 475 17.23 -28.81 10.89
C ALA A 475 16.50 -28.80 9.52
N VAL A 476 15.32 -29.43 9.44
CA VAL A 476 14.43 -29.39 8.26
C VAL A 476 13.81 -27.99 8.08
N VAL A 477 13.57 -27.26 9.16
CA VAL A 477 12.96 -25.93 9.16
C VAL A 477 14.01 -24.85 8.88
N SER A 478 15.15 -24.84 9.60
CA SER A 478 16.25 -23.91 9.32
C SER A 478 16.83 -24.13 7.93
N GLY A 479 17.08 -25.39 7.53
CA GLY A 479 17.57 -25.70 6.18
C GLY A 479 16.62 -25.28 5.06
N VAL A 480 15.30 -25.29 5.27
CA VAL A 480 14.32 -24.74 4.30
C VAL A 480 14.35 -23.20 4.28
N ILE A 481 14.50 -22.54 5.44
CA ILE A 481 14.61 -21.08 5.53
C ILE A 481 15.88 -20.60 4.81
N GLU A 482 17.03 -21.22 5.08
CA GLU A 482 18.33 -20.91 4.48
C GLU A 482 18.34 -21.16 2.97
N SER A 483 17.94 -22.35 2.52
CA SER A 483 17.97 -22.73 1.10
C SER A 483 17.03 -21.93 0.20
N ASN A 484 16.08 -21.19 0.77
CA ASN A 484 15.16 -20.29 0.05
C ASN A 484 15.48 -18.79 0.31
N GLY A 485 16.58 -18.48 1.02
CA GLY A 485 16.96 -17.09 1.34
C GLY A 485 15.99 -16.37 2.29
N LEU A 486 15.14 -17.09 3.01
CA LEU A 486 14.03 -16.55 3.81
C LEU A 486 14.44 -16.08 5.21
N LEU A 487 15.74 -15.96 5.51
CA LEU A 487 16.28 -15.60 6.83
C LEU A 487 15.62 -14.33 7.40
N GLY A 488 15.55 -13.25 6.62
CA GLY A 488 14.89 -12.00 7.01
C GLY A 488 13.35 -12.09 7.14
N MET A 489 12.72 -13.13 6.59
CA MET A 489 11.28 -13.39 6.71
C MET A 489 10.93 -14.45 7.76
N THR A 490 11.92 -14.99 8.50
CA THR A 490 11.71 -16.07 9.49
C THR A 490 10.54 -15.84 10.46
N PRO A 491 10.30 -14.63 11.01
CA PRO A 491 9.12 -14.37 11.84
C PRO A 491 7.78 -14.61 11.15
N ILE A 492 7.70 -14.25 9.86
CA ILE A 492 6.49 -14.41 9.04
C ILE A 492 6.30 -15.88 8.68
N VAL A 493 7.39 -16.58 8.33
CA VAL A 493 7.37 -18.02 7.99
C VAL A 493 6.94 -18.85 9.21
N VAL A 494 7.62 -18.70 10.35
CA VAL A 494 7.35 -19.50 11.56
C VAL A 494 6.03 -19.10 12.22
N GLY A 495 5.76 -17.80 12.39
CA GLY A 495 4.50 -17.31 12.96
C GLY A 495 3.30 -17.62 12.07
N GLY A 496 3.43 -17.44 10.76
CA GLY A 496 2.43 -17.79 9.77
C GLY A 496 2.14 -19.29 9.71
N ALA A 497 3.17 -20.14 9.76
CA ALA A 497 3.01 -21.59 9.82
C ALA A 497 2.26 -22.04 11.09
N LEU A 498 2.52 -21.42 12.24
CA LEU A 498 1.78 -21.69 13.49
C LEU A 498 0.31 -21.26 13.40
N ILE A 499 0.01 -20.11 12.80
CA ILE A 499 -1.37 -19.66 12.54
C ILE A 499 -2.07 -20.61 11.57
N ALA A 500 -1.42 -20.99 10.46
CA ALA A 500 -1.96 -21.91 9.47
C ALA A 500 -2.23 -23.30 10.07
N ALA A 501 -1.31 -23.83 10.89
CA ALA A 501 -1.51 -25.08 11.61
C ALA A 501 -2.68 -25.01 12.60
N TYR A 502 -2.81 -23.91 13.34
CA TYR A 502 -3.93 -23.69 14.24
C TYR A 502 -5.27 -23.64 13.48
N GLU A 503 -5.35 -22.88 12.39
CA GLU A 503 -6.57 -22.77 11.59
C GLU A 503 -6.92 -24.09 10.88
N LEU A 504 -5.92 -24.82 10.39
CA LEU A 504 -6.10 -26.17 9.85
C LEU A 504 -6.64 -27.13 10.92
N VAL A 505 -6.14 -27.08 12.15
CA VAL A 505 -6.71 -27.84 13.28
C VAL A 505 -8.15 -27.42 13.57
N VAL A 506 -8.46 -26.11 13.59
CA VAL A 506 -9.85 -25.62 13.78
C VAL A 506 -10.78 -26.07 12.66
N ILE A 507 -10.32 -26.09 11.41
CA ILE A 507 -11.08 -26.56 10.24
C ILE A 507 -11.28 -28.08 10.29
N LEU A 508 -10.24 -28.86 10.60
CA LEU A 508 -10.34 -30.32 10.75
C LEU A 508 -11.29 -30.68 11.90
N LEU A 509 -11.18 -30.02 13.06
CA LEU A 509 -12.09 -30.23 14.19
C LEU A 509 -13.53 -29.82 13.82
N ALA A 510 -13.73 -28.74 13.06
CA ALA A 510 -15.06 -28.34 12.60
C ALA A 510 -15.67 -29.34 11.59
N ARG A 511 -14.85 -29.90 10.68
CA ARG A 511 -15.28 -30.85 9.63
C ARG A 511 -15.49 -32.27 10.16
N TYR A 512 -14.57 -32.80 10.98
CA TYR A 512 -14.52 -34.23 11.34
C TYR A 512 -15.08 -34.59 12.72
N LEU A 513 -15.29 -33.65 13.66
CA LEU A 513 -16.01 -34.00 14.90
C LEU A 513 -17.48 -34.31 14.59
N PRO A 514 -18.04 -35.44 15.07
CA PRO A 514 -19.47 -35.70 15.01
C PRO A 514 -20.27 -34.66 15.82
N MET A 515 -21.55 -34.49 15.49
CA MET A 515 -22.43 -33.61 16.26
C MET A 515 -22.71 -34.21 17.64
N GLY A 516 -22.22 -33.54 18.68
CA GLY A 516 -22.37 -33.96 20.07
C GLY A 516 -21.77 -32.93 21.03
N GLY A 517 -21.93 -33.16 22.33
CA GLY A 517 -21.60 -32.19 23.38
C GLY A 517 -20.16 -31.66 23.33
N LEU A 518 -19.18 -32.46 22.88
CA LEU A 518 -17.79 -32.06 22.77
C LEU A 518 -17.54 -31.04 21.62
N LYS A 519 -18.30 -31.12 20.52
CA LYS A 519 -18.30 -30.10 19.46
C LYS A 519 -18.96 -28.81 19.97
N GLN A 520 -19.99 -28.93 20.79
CA GLN A 520 -20.69 -27.79 21.40
C GLN A 520 -19.78 -27.08 22.42
N THR A 521 -19.08 -27.78 23.31
CA THR A 521 -18.13 -27.15 24.25
C THR A 521 -16.96 -26.48 23.54
N LEU A 522 -16.37 -27.09 22.51
CA LEU A 522 -15.24 -26.51 21.76
C LEU A 522 -15.59 -25.27 20.92
N PHE A 523 -16.84 -25.13 20.47
CA PHE A 523 -17.23 -24.01 19.60
C PHE A 523 -18.17 -22.98 20.24
N THR A 524 -19.01 -23.34 21.22
CA THR A 524 -19.89 -22.40 21.95
C THR A 524 -19.58 -22.27 23.45
N GLY A 525 -18.60 -23.02 23.97
CA GLY A 525 -18.18 -22.92 25.37
C GLY A 525 -17.41 -21.64 25.72
N ARG A 526 -17.16 -21.45 27.03
CA ARG A 526 -16.42 -20.28 27.57
C ARG A 526 -15.01 -20.14 26.99
N LEU A 527 -14.40 -21.27 26.61
CA LEU A 527 -13.07 -21.39 25.99
C LEU A 527 -13.14 -21.77 24.49
N SER A 528 -14.17 -21.27 23.77
CA SER A 528 -14.38 -21.56 22.33
C SER A 528 -13.12 -21.30 21.49
N LEU A 529 -12.77 -22.24 20.61
CA LEU A 529 -11.64 -22.11 19.66
C LEU A 529 -11.75 -20.83 18.80
N ARG A 530 -12.97 -20.41 18.46
CA ARG A 530 -13.21 -19.16 17.72
C ARG A 530 -12.92 -17.90 18.54
N ARG A 531 -12.97 -17.97 19.88
CA ARG A 531 -12.56 -16.90 20.80
C ARG A 531 -11.07 -16.96 21.16
N LEU A 532 -10.43 -18.12 21.04
CA LEU A 532 -8.99 -18.28 21.21
C LEU A 532 -8.17 -17.84 19.98
N ARG A 533 -8.80 -17.61 18.83
CA ARG A 533 -8.14 -17.07 17.62
C ARG A 533 -7.25 -15.83 17.90
N PRO A 534 -7.74 -14.69 18.42
CA PRO A 534 -6.88 -13.52 18.64
C PRO A 534 -5.67 -13.75 19.56
N PRO A 535 -5.79 -14.35 20.77
CA PRO A 535 -4.62 -14.60 21.62
C PRO A 535 -3.67 -15.66 21.04
N VAL A 536 -4.16 -16.65 20.29
CA VAL A 536 -3.28 -17.61 19.60
C VAL A 536 -2.53 -16.94 18.46
N TRP A 537 -3.18 -16.14 17.63
CA TRP A 537 -2.52 -15.41 16.53
C TRP A 537 -1.45 -14.45 17.07
N LEU A 538 -1.75 -13.70 18.14
CA LEU A 538 -0.77 -12.84 18.82
C LEU A 538 0.40 -13.64 19.40
N LEU A 539 0.13 -14.79 20.03
CA LEU A 539 1.18 -15.68 20.52
C LEU A 539 2.05 -16.20 19.38
N SER A 540 1.47 -16.64 18.27
CA SER A 540 2.20 -17.12 17.09
C SER A 540 3.08 -16.05 16.46
N ILE A 541 2.66 -14.78 16.43
CA ILE A 541 3.49 -13.66 15.97
C ILE A 541 4.68 -13.45 16.92
N VAL A 542 4.47 -13.44 18.24
CA VAL A 542 5.56 -13.30 19.22
C VAL A 542 6.53 -14.48 19.15
N VAL A 543 6.02 -15.72 19.09
CA VAL A 543 6.81 -16.95 18.96
C VAL A 543 7.62 -16.94 17.67
N GLY A 544 6.99 -16.61 16.53
CA GLY A 544 7.71 -16.44 15.25
C GLY A 544 8.80 -15.37 15.33
N TYR A 545 8.55 -14.25 15.99
CA TYR A 545 9.55 -13.21 16.18
C TYR A 545 10.79 -13.69 16.96
N PHE A 546 10.62 -14.43 18.07
CA PHE A 546 11.73 -15.08 18.79
C PHE A 546 12.41 -16.21 18.00
N ALA A 547 11.85 -16.64 16.87
CA ALA A 547 12.50 -17.57 15.94
C ALA A 547 13.42 -16.89 14.91
N SER A 548 13.54 -15.55 14.89
CA SER A 548 14.48 -14.88 13.98
C SER A 548 15.96 -15.09 14.37
N PRO A 549 16.89 -15.10 13.40
CA PRO A 549 18.33 -15.11 13.69
C PRO A 549 18.80 -13.81 14.37
N GLU A 550 18.34 -12.65 13.86
CA GLU A 550 18.66 -11.31 14.37
C GLU A 550 17.38 -10.60 14.84
N PRO A 551 16.99 -10.78 16.11
CA PRO A 551 15.77 -10.20 16.64
C PRO A 551 15.94 -8.72 16.99
N PHE A 552 15.91 -7.84 15.97
CA PHE A 552 16.15 -6.38 16.06
C PHE A 552 15.67 -5.66 17.34
N LEU A 553 14.43 -5.86 17.82
CA LEU A 553 13.92 -5.20 19.04
C LEU A 553 14.59 -5.68 20.33
N LEU A 554 15.06 -6.92 20.38
CA LEU A 554 15.89 -7.44 21.47
C LEU A 554 17.33 -6.91 21.39
N ASP A 555 17.88 -6.77 20.19
CA ASP A 555 19.20 -6.17 20.00
C ASP A 555 19.17 -4.68 20.42
N ARG A 556 18.14 -3.93 20.01
CA ARG A 556 17.87 -2.56 20.48
C ARG A 556 17.55 -2.45 21.97
N ALA A 557 17.08 -3.50 22.62
CA ALA A 557 16.90 -3.55 24.07
C ALA A 557 18.26 -3.77 24.78
N ASN A 558 19.08 -4.69 24.26
CA ASN A 558 20.44 -4.94 24.73
C ASN A 558 21.37 -3.73 24.50
N GLU A 559 21.14 -2.91 23.47
CA GLU A 559 21.84 -1.62 23.27
C GLU A 559 21.57 -0.60 24.38
N ILE A 560 20.44 -0.70 25.10
CA ILE A 560 20.02 0.25 26.12
C ILE A 560 20.62 -0.09 27.50
N ALA A 561 20.62 -1.38 27.88
CA ALA A 561 21.32 -1.96 29.03
C ALA A 561 21.44 -1.07 30.30
N LEU A 562 20.35 -0.45 30.74
CA LEU A 562 20.38 0.42 31.93
C LEU A 562 20.67 -0.39 33.19
N ALA A 563 21.41 0.22 34.12
CA ALA A 563 21.63 -0.38 35.43
C ALA A 563 20.28 -0.66 36.13
N PRO A 564 20.13 -1.75 36.92
CA PRO A 564 18.84 -2.11 37.53
C PRO A 564 18.18 -1.00 38.36
N VAL A 565 18.97 -0.08 38.92
CA VAL A 565 18.48 1.11 39.66
C VAL A 565 17.87 2.16 38.72
N GLU A 566 18.47 2.37 37.54
CA GLU A 566 18.02 3.33 36.54
C GLU A 566 16.79 2.81 35.79
N ALA A 567 16.79 1.52 35.42
CA ALA A 567 15.63 0.85 34.85
C ALA A 567 14.43 0.77 35.82
N GLY A 568 14.71 0.53 37.11
CA GLY A 568 13.70 0.66 38.18
C GLY A 568 13.18 2.09 38.31
N GLY A 569 14.08 3.08 38.20
CA GLY A 569 13.74 4.51 38.14
C GLY A 569 12.86 4.87 36.95
N LEU A 570 13.10 4.28 35.77
CA LEU A 570 12.29 4.42 34.56
C LEU A 570 10.89 3.84 34.76
N ALA A 571 10.78 2.61 35.29
CA ALA A 571 9.49 1.97 35.57
C ALA A 571 8.64 2.79 36.57
N VAL A 572 9.25 3.24 37.68
CA VAL A 572 8.59 4.10 38.66
C VAL A 572 8.25 5.47 38.06
N GLY A 573 9.14 6.03 37.23
CA GLY A 573 8.94 7.30 36.52
C GLY A 573 7.74 7.25 35.57
N LEU A 574 7.57 6.17 34.81
CA LEU A 574 6.40 5.96 33.95
C LEU A 574 5.10 5.82 34.76
N ILE A 575 5.13 5.12 35.90
CA ILE A 575 3.97 5.01 36.80
C ILE A 575 3.60 6.39 37.37
N VAL A 576 4.59 7.17 37.85
CA VAL A 576 4.37 8.52 38.37
C VAL A 576 3.87 9.46 37.27
N ALA A 577 4.42 9.39 36.05
CA ALA A 577 3.97 10.19 34.92
C ALA A 577 2.52 9.86 34.53
N PHE A 578 2.12 8.59 34.54
CA PHE A 578 0.75 8.15 34.31
C PHE A 578 -0.22 8.67 35.38
N GLU A 579 0.15 8.62 36.66
CA GLU A 579 -0.67 9.14 37.76
C GLU A 579 -0.75 10.68 37.77
N VAL A 580 0.34 11.37 37.42
CA VAL A 580 0.35 12.84 37.25
C VAL A 580 -0.50 13.24 36.05
N ALA A 581 -0.43 12.53 34.92
CA ALA A 581 -1.30 12.76 33.77
C ALA A 581 -2.78 12.56 34.14
N LEU A 582 -3.12 11.50 34.88
CA LEU A 582 -4.47 11.28 35.42
C LEU A 582 -4.92 12.42 36.36
N ALA A 583 -4.04 12.93 37.23
CA ALA A 583 -4.35 14.03 38.14
C ALA A 583 -4.58 15.35 37.40
N VAL A 584 -3.69 15.71 36.47
CA VAL A 584 -3.83 16.90 35.61
C VAL A 584 -5.09 16.82 34.76
N TRP A 585 -5.40 15.65 34.20
CA TRP A 585 -6.57 15.46 33.37
C TRP A 585 -7.89 15.54 34.15
N ARG A 586 -7.92 15.03 35.40
CA ARG A 586 -9.02 15.26 36.36
C ARG A 586 -9.16 16.74 36.74
N PHE A 587 -8.07 17.49 36.84
CA PHE A 587 -8.10 18.93 37.11
C PHE A 587 -8.63 19.75 35.92
N VAL A 588 -8.25 19.37 34.69
CA VAL A 588 -8.71 20.03 33.44
C VAL A 588 -10.15 19.61 33.06
N ARG A 589 -10.57 18.39 33.42
CA ARG A 589 -11.95 17.89 33.27
C ARG A 589 -12.44 17.24 34.57
N PRO A 590 -12.85 18.04 35.58
CA PRO A 590 -13.51 17.50 36.77
C PRO A 590 -14.79 16.77 36.35
N ALA A 591 -15.07 15.63 36.99
CA ALA A 591 -16.27 14.86 36.69
C ALA A 591 -17.53 15.67 37.00
N GLU A 592 -18.62 15.41 36.29
CA GLU A 592 -19.84 16.26 36.34
C GLU A 592 -20.48 16.33 37.75
N GLY A 593 -20.22 15.34 38.60
CA GLY A 593 -20.63 15.31 40.02
C GLY A 593 -19.64 15.91 41.03
N ASP A 594 -18.43 16.28 40.60
CA ASP A 594 -17.35 16.81 41.47
C ASP A 594 -17.33 18.35 41.52
N ARG A 595 -18.33 19.00 40.91
CA ARG A 595 -18.54 20.44 41.03
C ARG A 595 -19.00 20.76 42.46
N LEU A 596 -18.06 21.16 43.31
CA LEU A 596 -18.33 21.72 44.64
C LEU A 596 -19.52 22.70 44.57
N PRO A 597 -20.53 22.59 45.46
CA PRO A 597 -21.67 23.47 45.43
C PRO A 597 -21.23 24.89 45.79
N LEU A 598 -21.06 25.72 44.76
CA LEU A 598 -20.90 27.17 44.91
C LEU A 598 -22.11 27.70 45.65
N LYS A 599 -21.92 27.99 46.94
CA LYS A 599 -22.92 28.71 47.74
C LYS A 599 -23.16 30.08 47.08
N ARG A 600 -24.43 30.43 46.93
CA ARG A 600 -24.89 31.74 46.48
C ARG A 600 -24.37 32.85 47.40
#